data_AF-A0A8H8QUV6-F1
#
_entry.id   AF-A0A8H8QUV6-F1
#
_cell.length_a   1.000
_cell.length_b   1.000
_cell.length_c   1.000
_cell.angle_alpha   90.00
_cell.angle_beta   90.00
_cell.angle_gamma   90.00
#
_symmetry.space_group_name_H-M   'P 1'
#
loop_
_entity.id
_entity.type
_entity.pdbx_description
1 polymer ?
#
loop_
_entity_poly.entity_id
_entity_poly.type
_entity_poly.pdbx_seq_one_letter_code
_entity_poly.pdbx_strand_id
1 'polypeptide(L)' 'MLRQLLLPLNLVFCRDFNTYNPWWDPLYEARDKEGNTLVDWIDHHDLALLNTPGISTFHRLHIARPTNIDLTLAH' A
#
# COMPACT_ATOMS: atom_id res chain seq x y z
N MET A 1 6.86 3.57 26.63
CA MET A 1 7.16 4.49 25.51
C MET A 1 7.72 3.66 24.36
N LEU A 2 6.97 3.48 23.27
CA LEU A 2 7.55 2.96 22.03
C LEU A 2 8.52 4.02 21.51
N ARG A 3 9.79 3.67 21.27
CA ARG A 3 10.70 4.55 20.52
C ARG A 3 10.09 4.74 19.13
N GLN A 4 9.75 5.98 18.78
CA GLN A 4 9.53 6.34 17.38
C GLN A 4 10.85 6.11 16.64
N LEU A 5 10.88 5.06 15.81
CA LEU A 5 11.98 4.83 14.90
C LEU A 5 11.79 5.79 13.73
N LEU A 6 12.64 6.81 13.66
CA LEU A 6 12.77 7.62 12.45
C LEU A 6 13.28 6.70 11.34
N LEU A 7 12.57 6.69 10.20
CA LEU A 7 13.02 5.95 9.03
C LEU A 7 14.22 6.69 8.40
N PRO A 8 15.22 5.98 7.85
CA PRO A 8 16.27 6.60 7.06
C PRO A 8 15.69 7.28 5.82
N LEU A 9 16.25 8.44 5.45
CA LEU A 9 15.88 9.24 4.26
C LEU A 9 16.16 8.56 2.91
N ASN A 10 16.76 7.37 2.88
CA ASN A 10 17.09 6.64 1.65
C ASN A 10 16.60 5.20 1.79
N LEU A 11 15.29 5.04 1.97
CA LEU A 11 14.67 3.76 2.21
C LEU A 11 13.61 3.47 1.16
N VAL A 12 13.63 2.25 0.62
CA VAL A 12 12.59 1.73 -0.26
C VAL A 12 12.00 0.48 0.37
N PHE A 13 10.67 0.43 0.49
CA PHE A 13 9.92 -0.75 0.87
C PHE A 13 9.29 -1.37 -0.36
N CYS A 14 9.55 -2.65 -0.61
CA CYS A 14 8.86 -3.44 -1.63
C CYS A 14 8.23 -4.64 -0.94
N ARG A 15 6.91 -4.70 -0.88
CA ARG A 15 6.24 -5.74 -0.09
C ARG A 15 4.86 -6.08 -0.64
N ASP A 16 4.49 -7.36 -0.50
CA ASP A 16 3.11 -7.82 -0.52
C ASP A 16 2.44 -7.46 0.80
N PHE A 17 1.58 -6.45 0.79
CA PHE A 17 0.87 -5.99 1.97
C PHE A 17 -0.40 -6.80 2.23
N ASN A 18 -0.97 -7.46 1.21
CA ASN A 18 -2.27 -8.13 1.27
C ASN A 18 -3.40 -7.22 1.82
N THR A 19 -3.37 -5.91 1.53
CA THR A 19 -4.37 -4.93 1.97
C THR A 19 -5.00 -4.19 0.80
N TYR A 20 -6.16 -3.58 1.03
CA TYR A 20 -6.95 -2.94 -0.03
C TYR A 20 -7.29 -1.47 0.29
N ASN A 21 -6.99 -0.57 -0.63
CA ASN A 21 -7.40 0.83 -0.49
C ASN A 21 -7.60 1.51 -1.85
N PRO A 22 -8.65 2.34 -2.02
CA PRO A 22 -8.87 3.13 -3.23
C PRO A 22 -7.72 4.04 -3.63
N TRP A 23 -6.82 4.38 -2.70
CA TRP A 23 -5.68 5.24 -3.00
C TRP A 23 -4.72 4.62 -4.02
N TRP A 24 -4.46 3.31 -3.94
CA TRP A 24 -3.61 2.57 -4.88
C TRP A 24 -4.38 1.63 -5.81
N ASP A 25 -5.62 1.27 -5.48
CA ASP A 25 -6.54 0.51 -6.35
C ASP A 25 -7.90 1.23 -6.42
N PRO A 26 -8.05 2.30 -7.24
CA PRO A 26 -9.27 3.12 -7.28
C PRO A 26 -10.53 2.36 -7.69
N LEU A 27 -10.38 1.19 -8.33
CA LEU A 27 -11.47 0.33 -8.73
C LEU A 27 -11.92 -0.61 -7.59
N TYR A 28 -11.24 -0.57 -6.43
CA TYR A 28 -11.55 -1.39 -5.26
C TYR A 28 -12.32 -0.54 -4.26
N GLU A 29 -13.64 -0.63 -4.30
CA GLU A 29 -14.48 0.20 -3.44
C GLU A 29 -14.34 -0.15 -1.95
N ALA A 30 -14.01 -1.40 -1.64
CA ALA A 30 -13.88 -1.86 -0.27
C ALA A 30 -12.57 -1.34 0.36
N ARG A 31 -12.71 -0.52 1.40
CA ARG A 31 -11.61 -0.19 2.31
C ARG A 31 -11.59 -1.23 3.41
N ASP A 32 -10.55 -2.05 3.46
CA ASP A 32 -10.33 -2.86 4.65
C ASP A 32 -9.67 -2.02 5.75
N LYS A 33 -9.75 -2.50 6.99
CA LYS A 33 -9.21 -1.78 8.15
C LYS A 33 -7.68 -1.66 8.04
N GLU A 34 -7.07 -2.70 7.51
CA GLU A 34 -5.64 -2.86 7.31
C GLU A 34 -5.10 -1.87 6.26
N GLY A 35 -5.83 -1.67 5.16
CA GLY A 35 -5.49 -0.70 4.12
C GLY A 35 -5.57 0.74 4.64
N ASN A 36 -6.60 1.09 5.41
CA ASN A 36 -6.65 2.41 6.06
C ASN A 36 -5.51 2.59 7.07
N THR A 37 -5.20 1.55 7.85
CA THR A 37 -4.07 1.59 8.81
C THR A 37 -2.74 1.79 8.08
N LEU A 38 -2.57 1.20 6.90
CA LEU A 38 -1.39 1.38 6.07
C LEU A 38 -1.31 2.80 5.48
N VAL A 39 -2.42 3.39 5.05
CA VAL A 39 -2.46 4.80 4.63
C VAL A 39 -2.03 5.72 5.77
N ASP A 40 -2.61 5.56 6.96
CA ASP A 40 -2.24 6.36 8.14
C ASP A 40 -0.73 6.24 8.45
N TRP A 41 -0.16 5.03 8.28
CA TRP A 41 1.27 4.79 8.50
C TRP A 41 2.14 5.43 7.41
N ILE A 42 1.72 5.38 6.15
CA ILE A 42 2.39 6.04 5.02
C ILE A 42 2.41 7.56 5.23
N ASP A 43 1.27 8.14 5.56
CA ASP A 43 1.12 9.57 5.82
C ASP A 43 1.95 10.00 7.05
N HIS A 44 1.94 9.20 8.12
CA HIS A 44 2.73 9.49 9.32
C HIS A 44 4.24 9.56 9.06
N HIS A 45 4.73 8.77 8.10
CA HIS A 45 6.14 8.67 7.74
C HIS A 45 6.51 9.42 6.47
N ASP A 46 5.58 10.20 5.89
CA ASP A 46 5.77 10.98 4.66
C ASP A 46 6.34 10.14 3.50
N LEU A 47 5.82 8.92 3.33
CA LEU A 47 6.29 8.01 2.28
C LEU A 47 5.57 8.26 0.96
N ALA A 48 6.31 8.27 -0.14
CA ALA A 48 5.78 8.32 -1.48
C ALA A 48 5.38 6.92 -1.97
N LEU A 49 4.16 6.78 -2.50
CA LEU A 49 3.75 5.61 -3.27
C LEU A 49 4.38 5.67 -4.67
N LEU A 50 5.16 4.65 -5.04
CA LEU A 50 5.82 4.57 -6.34
C LEU A 50 5.02 3.78 -7.38
N ASN A 51 3.99 3.04 -6.97
CA ASN A 51 3.08 2.37 -7.90
C ASN A 51 2.29 3.42 -8.71
N THR A 52 1.92 3.06 -9.94
CA THR A 52 0.84 3.77 -10.65
C THR A 52 -0.51 3.24 -10.15
N PRO A 53 -1.37 4.06 -9.53
CA PRO A 53 -2.66 3.60 -9.02
C PRO A 53 -3.53 2.97 -10.11
N GLY A 54 -4.23 1.90 -9.75
CA GLY A 54 -5.11 1.15 -10.65
C GLY A 54 -4.40 0.13 -11.55
N ILE A 55 -3.06 0.06 -11.53
CA ILE A 55 -2.33 -1.04 -12.16
C ILE A 55 -2.24 -2.21 -11.17
N SER A 56 -2.87 -3.32 -11.53
CA SER A 56 -2.91 -4.51 -10.70
C SER A 56 -1.57 -5.24 -10.65
N THR A 57 -1.30 -5.87 -9.50
CA THR A 57 -0.08 -6.63 -9.22
C THR A 57 -0.37 -8.11 -9.00
N PHE A 58 -1.61 -8.46 -8.67
CA PHE A 58 -2.04 -9.81 -8.39
C PHE A 58 -3.17 -10.28 -9.31
N HIS A 59 -2.97 -11.42 -9.97
CA HIS A 59 -3.89 -12.00 -10.96
C HIS A 59 -4.18 -13.47 -10.67
N ARG A 60 -5.45 -13.85 -10.51
CA ARG A 60 -5.88 -15.26 -10.46
C ARG A 60 -7.22 -15.48 -11.14
N LEU A 61 -7.37 -16.66 -11.77
CA LEU A 61 -8.53 -17.04 -12.61
C LEU A 61 -9.88 -17.01 -11.88
N HIS A 62 -9.91 -17.21 -10.57
CA HIS A 62 -11.15 -17.29 -9.77
C HIS A 62 -11.45 -16.01 -8.98
N ILE A 63 -10.67 -14.94 -9.19
CA ILE A 63 -10.92 -13.64 -8.57
C ILE A 63 -11.63 -12.76 -9.61
N ALA A 64 -12.71 -12.11 -9.20
CA ALA A 64 -13.57 -11.33 -10.10
C ALA A 64 -12.82 -10.26 -10.90
N ARG A 65 -11.74 -9.71 -10.31
CA ARG A 65 -10.83 -8.80 -10.98
C ARG A 65 -9.42 -8.90 -10.40
N PRO A 66 -8.38 -8.59 -11.19
CA PRO A 66 -7.04 -8.37 -10.66
C PRO A 66 -7.01 -7.28 -9.58
N THR A 67 -6.14 -7.43 -8.58
CA THR A 67 -6.03 -6.52 -7.43
C THR A 67 -4.62 -5.92 -7.34
N ASN A 68 -4.51 -4.76 -6.71
CA ASN A 68 -3.22 -4.16 -6.39
C ASN A 68 -2.90 -4.29 -4.90
N ILE A 69 -2.06 -5.27 -4.53
CA ILE A 69 -1.70 -5.61 -3.14
C ILE A 69 -0.19 -5.58 -2.87
N ASP A 70 0.63 -5.60 -3.93
CA ASP A 70 2.07 -5.39 -3.87
C ASP A 70 2.39 -3.90 -4.05
N LEU A 71 2.94 -3.26 -3.01
CA LEU A 71 3.25 -1.83 -3.03
C LEU A 71 4.75 -1.58 -2.89
N THR A 72 5.20 -0.54 -3.59
CA THR A 72 6.53 0.04 -3.49
C THR A 72 6.41 1.44 -2.90
N LEU A 73 7.08 1.69 -1.78
CA LEU A 73 7.08 2.96 -1.05
C LEU A 73 8.51 3.49 -0.91
N ALA A 74 8.71 4.80 -0.94
CA ALA A 74 10.00 5.44 -0.71
C ALA A 74 9.89 6.62 0.26
N HIS A 75 10.95 6.81 1.05
CA HIS A 75 11.20 8.04 1.81
C HIS A 75 12.19 8.94 1.04
#